data_AF-A0A9D5VMA2-F1
#
_entry.id   AF-A0A9D5VMA2-F1
#
_cell.length_a   1.000
_cell.length_b   1.000
_cell.length_c   1.000
_cell.angle_alpha   90.00
_cell.angle_beta   90.00
_cell.angle_gamma   90.00
#
_symmetry.space_group_name_H-M   'P 1'
#
loop_
_entity.id
_entity.type
_entity.pdbx_description
1 polymer ?
#
loop_
_entity_poly.entity_id
_entity_poly.type
_entity_poly.pdbx_seq_one_letter_code
_entity_poly.pdbx_strand_id
1 'polypeptide(L)'
;MNPLIATLFVFALYTCTQLLYAAYNPWWRFALLAIFIPFIYYRNSLLSTISKLKSLQWQRFFLIIMIVLLCFRLIHFAARYAKPTTHIEDVAILNYDAVQELFRAHRNPYAGEFDPYPVDRSDGTIVHYPGYKYPPLQLVYYAPFMLLLGIKGVFVANLFCYLMLVFIIYALLSRRGLPIHASLAAIAFLSTDFLFTLSFNKGTNDLPGTLFAFLAFASARSSSATTTSGIFLGLSLLMKQLPGGLLALIFLLKRQWHLLIVATLLFCIAILPFLLFTDPYYFYRQVVEFVFVRPARETSWLLHLSPWWQKLVQLLGIVTIATLALSKQTKKQLGVWGLATLAITLFLLTSKMAPSHYFVWALPFTVMWFFEAPAPSKK
;
A
#
# COMPACT_ATOMS: atom_id res chain seq x y z
N MET A 1 17.88 -27.74 9.08
CA MET A 1 16.42 -27.51 9.11
C MET A 1 15.78 -28.10 7.85
N ASN A 2 14.67 -28.82 7.99
CA ASN A 2 13.91 -29.38 6.85
C ASN A 2 13.27 -28.24 6.01
N PRO A 3 13.28 -28.29 4.67
CA PRO A 3 12.69 -27.23 3.82
C PRO A 3 11.20 -26.97 4.05
N LEU A 4 10.43 -27.99 4.41
CA LEU A 4 9.03 -27.83 4.79
C LEU A 4 8.89 -27.02 6.08
N ILE A 5 9.72 -27.32 7.10
CA ILE A 5 9.78 -26.57 8.36
C ILE A 5 10.17 -25.12 8.10
N ALA A 6 11.16 -24.88 7.24
CA ALA A 6 11.56 -23.53 6.85
C ALA A 6 10.39 -22.74 6.21
N THR A 7 9.63 -23.41 5.34
CA THR A 7 8.47 -22.84 4.67
C THR A 7 7.38 -22.48 5.69
N LEU A 8 7.02 -23.42 6.57
CA LEU A 8 6.02 -23.21 7.62
C LEU A 8 6.42 -22.08 8.56
N PHE A 9 7.71 -21.98 8.92
CA PHE A 9 8.22 -20.91 9.76
C PHE A 9 8.08 -19.53 9.10
N VAL A 10 8.44 -19.39 7.82
CA VAL A 10 8.28 -18.14 7.07
C VAL A 10 6.78 -17.76 6.97
N PHE A 11 5.91 -18.75 6.72
CA PHE A 11 4.46 -18.54 6.71
C PHE A 11 3.90 -18.12 8.07
N ALA A 12 4.38 -18.73 9.16
CA ALA A 12 3.98 -18.37 10.52
C ALA A 12 4.38 -16.92 10.83
N LEU A 13 5.63 -16.53 10.55
CA LEU A 13 6.09 -15.15 10.74
C LEU A 13 5.27 -14.15 9.92
N TYR A 14 4.98 -14.50 8.65
CA TYR A 14 4.14 -13.68 7.79
C TYR A 14 2.71 -13.55 8.32
N THR A 15 2.12 -14.66 8.77
CA THR A 15 0.76 -14.70 9.33
C THR A 15 0.69 -13.86 10.61
N CYS A 16 1.66 -13.98 11.51
CA CYS A 16 1.77 -13.12 12.68
C CYS A 16 1.88 -11.64 12.28
N THR A 17 2.64 -11.33 11.23
CA THR A 17 2.71 -9.96 10.68
C THR A 17 1.33 -9.47 10.20
N GLN A 18 0.55 -10.31 9.52
CA GLN A 18 -0.82 -9.96 9.10
C GLN A 18 -1.76 -9.73 10.28
N LEU A 19 -1.68 -10.57 11.31
CA LEU A 19 -2.48 -10.41 12.52
C LEU A 19 -2.16 -9.10 13.23
N LEU A 20 -0.88 -8.72 13.29
CA LEU A 20 -0.47 -7.45 13.87
C LEU A 20 -0.83 -6.23 13.00
N TYR A 21 -0.80 -6.36 11.68
CA TYR A 21 -1.34 -5.34 10.77
C TYR A 21 -2.84 -5.12 10.98
N ALA A 22 -3.58 -6.20 11.22
CA ALA A 22 -5.00 -6.17 11.51
C ALA A 22 -5.35 -5.71 12.93
N ALA A 23 -4.37 -5.66 13.85
CA ALA A 23 -4.61 -5.37 15.25
C ALA A 23 -5.20 -3.96 15.44
N TYR A 24 -6.35 -3.93 16.11
CA TYR A 24 -7.01 -2.68 16.48
C TYR A 24 -6.20 -1.93 17.54
N ASN A 25 -5.70 -2.66 18.54
CA ASN A 25 -4.86 -2.08 19.57
C ASN A 25 -3.50 -1.69 18.96
N PRO A 26 -3.16 -0.39 18.98
CA PRO A 26 -2.00 0.13 18.27
C PRO A 26 -0.67 -0.35 18.86
N TRP A 27 -0.64 -0.74 20.13
CA TRP A 27 0.58 -1.20 20.81
C TRP A 27 1.08 -2.53 20.26
N TRP A 28 0.18 -3.42 19.84
CA TRP A 28 0.56 -4.71 19.24
C TRP A 28 1.36 -4.53 17.95
N ARG A 29 1.21 -3.40 17.26
CA ARG A 29 1.95 -3.12 16.03
C ARG A 29 3.46 -2.96 16.29
N PHE A 30 3.89 -2.62 17.51
CA PHE A 30 5.33 -2.62 17.84
C PHE A 30 5.92 -4.04 17.82
N ALA A 31 5.12 -5.08 18.05
CA ALA A 31 5.57 -6.46 17.91
C ALA A 31 5.96 -6.81 16.45
N LEU A 32 5.55 -6.02 15.45
CA LEU A 32 6.06 -6.16 14.08
C LEU A 32 7.57 -6.00 14.01
N LEU A 33 8.11 -5.02 14.75
CA LEU A 33 9.56 -4.80 14.80
C LEU A 33 10.27 -6.00 15.43
N ALA A 34 9.68 -6.56 16.48
CA ALA A 34 10.19 -7.77 17.13
C ALA A 34 10.14 -9.00 16.20
N ILE A 35 9.11 -9.14 15.36
CA ILE A 35 9.00 -10.22 14.35
C ILE A 35 10.00 -10.04 13.21
N PHE A 36 10.30 -8.80 12.82
CA PHE A 36 11.27 -8.54 11.76
C PHE A 36 12.69 -8.89 12.17
N ILE A 37 13.08 -8.77 13.44
CA ILE A 37 14.43 -9.10 13.93
C ILE A 37 14.86 -10.55 13.61
N PRO A 38 14.14 -11.61 14.05
CA PRO A 38 14.51 -12.98 13.75
C PRO A 38 14.45 -13.25 12.25
N PHE A 39 13.48 -12.67 11.54
CA PHE A 39 13.44 -12.81 10.09
C PHE A 39 14.71 -12.23 9.45
N ILE A 40 15.13 -11.01 9.78
CA ILE A 40 16.35 -10.37 9.27
C ILE A 40 17.57 -11.26 9.49
N TYR A 41 17.72 -11.84 10.68
CA TYR A 41 18.88 -12.66 11.04
C TYR A 41 18.90 -14.01 10.29
N TYR A 42 17.75 -14.68 10.20
CA TYR A 42 17.65 -16.04 9.64
C TYR A 42 17.27 -16.08 8.16
N ARG A 43 16.86 -14.96 7.55
CA ARG A 43 16.29 -14.87 6.19
C ARG A 43 17.07 -15.66 5.15
N ASN A 44 18.38 -15.45 5.05
CA ASN A 44 19.19 -16.10 4.02
C ASN A 44 19.24 -17.63 4.21
N SER A 45 19.31 -18.09 5.45
CA SER A 45 19.26 -19.53 5.78
C SER A 45 17.89 -20.12 5.45
N LEU A 46 16.80 -19.44 5.83
CA LEU A 46 15.43 -19.84 5.53
C LEU A 46 15.21 -19.96 4.01
N LEU A 47 15.52 -18.91 3.26
CA LEU A 47 15.31 -18.85 1.81
C LEU A 47 16.18 -19.85 1.03
N SER A 48 17.44 -20.04 1.46
CA SER A 48 18.33 -21.07 0.91
C SER A 48 17.77 -22.47 1.17
N THR A 49 17.19 -22.70 2.35
CA THR A 49 16.55 -23.98 2.68
C THR A 49 15.29 -24.22 1.84
N ILE A 50 14.44 -23.20 1.65
CA ILE A 50 13.27 -23.27 0.76
C ILE A 50 13.70 -23.58 -0.68
N SER A 51 14.78 -22.99 -1.16
CA SER A 51 15.32 -23.23 -2.51
C SER A 51 15.75 -24.69 -2.77
N LYS A 52 15.85 -25.52 -1.73
CA LYS A 52 16.11 -26.97 -1.86
C LYS A 52 14.86 -27.76 -2.25
N LEU A 53 13.67 -27.20 -2.08
CA LEU A 53 12.45 -27.72 -2.71
C LEU A 53 12.59 -27.46 -4.21
N LYS A 54 13.11 -28.42 -4.98
CA LYS A 54 13.25 -28.29 -6.45
C LYS A 54 12.40 -29.27 -7.23
N SER A 55 11.83 -30.29 -6.58
CA SER A 55 11.05 -31.31 -7.28
C SER A 55 9.80 -30.71 -7.93
N LEU A 56 9.45 -31.21 -9.11
CA LEU A 56 8.22 -30.87 -9.81
C LEU A 56 6.96 -31.11 -8.96
N GLN A 57 6.98 -32.10 -8.07
CA GLN A 57 5.88 -32.40 -7.15
C GLN A 57 5.56 -31.22 -6.22
N TRP A 58 6.56 -30.64 -5.55
CA TRP A 58 6.37 -29.46 -4.69
C TRP A 58 5.90 -28.23 -5.47
N GLN A 59 6.40 -28.02 -6.69
CA GLN A 59 5.93 -26.94 -7.57
C GLN A 59 4.43 -27.09 -7.86
N ARG A 60 4.00 -28.28 -8.30
CA ARG A 60 2.59 -28.57 -8.59
C ARG A 60 1.73 -28.43 -7.33
N PHE A 61 2.19 -28.93 -6.20
CA PHE A 61 1.49 -28.83 -4.92
C PHE A 61 1.19 -27.37 -4.53
N PHE A 62 2.20 -26.50 -4.52
CA PHE A 62 1.98 -25.08 -4.20
C PHE A 62 1.15 -24.35 -5.27
N LEU A 63 1.30 -24.72 -6.54
CA LEU A 63 0.45 -24.15 -7.60
C LEU A 63 -1.03 -24.50 -7.37
N ILE A 64 -1.35 -25.74 -7.00
CA ILE A 64 -2.71 -26.17 -6.67
C ILE A 64 -3.25 -25.37 -5.49
N ILE A 65 -2.49 -25.21 -4.41
CA ILE A 65 -2.90 -24.41 -3.25
C ILE A 65 -3.19 -22.97 -3.65
N MET A 66 -2.32 -22.37 -4.48
CA MET A 66 -2.51 -21.01 -4.98
C MET A 66 -3.82 -20.88 -5.77
N ILE A 67 -4.12 -21.83 -6.66
CA ILE A 67 -5.38 -21.85 -7.44
C ILE A 67 -6.59 -22.01 -6.51
N VAL A 68 -6.54 -22.92 -5.54
CA VAL A 68 -7.62 -23.13 -4.57
C VAL A 68 -7.90 -21.84 -3.77
N LEU A 69 -6.85 -21.18 -3.28
CA LEU A 69 -6.99 -19.91 -2.56
C LEU A 69 -7.53 -18.78 -3.46
N LEU A 70 -7.10 -18.73 -4.72
CA LEU A 70 -7.63 -17.76 -5.68
C LEU A 70 -9.13 -17.98 -5.91
N CYS A 71 -9.56 -19.23 -6.15
CA CYS A 71 -10.97 -19.59 -6.28
C CYS A 71 -11.75 -19.23 -5.01
N PHE A 72 -11.20 -19.54 -3.83
CA PHE A 72 -11.82 -19.16 -2.55
C PHE A 72 -12.02 -17.64 -2.43
N ARG A 73 -11.02 -16.83 -2.82
CA ARG A 73 -11.13 -15.36 -2.81
C ARG A 73 -12.15 -14.83 -3.81
N LEU A 74 -12.27 -15.44 -4.98
CA LEU A 74 -13.29 -15.07 -5.97
C LEU A 74 -14.70 -15.42 -5.49
N ILE A 75 -14.89 -16.57 -4.85
CA ILE A 75 -16.17 -16.95 -4.22
C ILE A 75 -16.50 -15.99 -3.08
N HIS A 76 -15.52 -15.68 -2.21
CA HIS A 76 -15.70 -14.72 -1.13
C HIS A 76 -16.06 -13.33 -1.67
N PHE A 77 -15.45 -12.92 -2.78
CA PHE A 77 -15.77 -11.66 -3.46
C PHE A 77 -17.21 -11.66 -3.94
N ALA A 78 -17.64 -12.69 -4.67
CA ALA A 78 -19.00 -12.81 -5.16
C ALA A 78 -20.02 -12.76 -4.01
N ALA A 79 -19.74 -13.49 -2.92
CA ALA A 79 -20.57 -13.49 -1.72
C ALA A 79 -20.65 -12.10 -1.05
N ARG A 80 -19.55 -11.33 -1.01
CA ARG A 80 -19.54 -9.96 -0.47
C ARG A 80 -20.21 -8.96 -1.39
N TYR A 81 -19.97 -9.06 -2.69
CA TYR A 81 -20.58 -8.21 -3.70
C TYR A 81 -22.11 -8.35 -3.72
N ALA A 82 -22.63 -9.56 -3.47
CA ALA A 82 -24.06 -9.82 -3.38
C ALA A 82 -24.71 -9.16 -2.16
N LYS A 83 -23.96 -8.86 -1.08
CA LYS A 83 -24.53 -8.26 0.13
C LYS A 83 -25.06 -6.83 -0.13
N PRO A 84 -26.08 -6.39 0.63
CA PRO A 84 -26.49 -4.99 0.67
C PRO A 84 -25.34 -4.08 1.11
N THR A 85 -25.35 -2.84 0.63
CA THR A 85 -24.28 -1.84 0.84
C THR A 85 -24.41 -1.11 2.18
N THR A 86 -24.92 -1.77 3.22
CA THR A 86 -25.24 -1.17 4.53
C THR A 86 -24.01 -0.87 5.39
N HIS A 87 -22.83 -1.37 5.03
CA HIS A 87 -21.59 -1.25 5.81
C HIS A 87 -20.43 -0.65 5.02
N ILE A 88 -20.73 0.10 3.96
CA ILE A 88 -19.71 0.79 3.16
C ILE A 88 -19.16 1.98 3.95
N GLU A 89 -17.84 2.15 3.98
CA GLU A 89 -17.19 3.33 4.57
C GLU A 89 -17.51 4.58 3.75
N ASP A 90 -17.60 5.72 4.43
CA ASP A 90 -17.84 7.05 3.86
C ASP A 90 -16.93 7.36 2.67
N VAL A 91 -15.72 6.78 2.65
CA VAL A 91 -14.76 6.90 1.55
C VAL A 91 -15.34 6.46 0.20
N ALA A 92 -16.05 5.34 0.14
CA ALA A 92 -16.61 4.85 -1.13
C ALA A 92 -17.83 5.65 -1.57
N ILE A 93 -18.63 6.15 -0.61
CA ILE A 93 -19.74 7.09 -0.89
C ILE A 93 -19.17 8.39 -1.47
N LEU A 94 -18.18 8.99 -0.79
CA LEU A 94 -17.47 10.18 -1.24
C LEU A 94 -16.89 10.03 -2.66
N ASN A 95 -16.29 8.87 -2.97
CA ASN A 95 -15.80 8.60 -4.32
C ASN A 95 -16.94 8.48 -5.34
N TYR A 96 -18.02 7.79 -4.98
CA TYR A 96 -19.17 7.62 -5.86
C TYR A 96 -19.81 8.97 -6.20
N ASP A 97 -20.08 9.80 -5.20
CA ASP A 97 -20.71 11.12 -5.38
C ASP A 97 -19.81 12.04 -6.20
N ALA A 98 -18.50 12.05 -5.94
CA ALA A 98 -17.55 12.82 -6.73
C ALA A 98 -17.48 12.34 -8.19
N VAL A 99 -17.59 11.03 -8.44
CA VAL A 99 -17.70 10.48 -9.81
C VAL A 99 -18.99 10.95 -10.49
N GLN A 100 -20.13 10.93 -9.79
CA GLN A 100 -21.38 11.45 -10.34
C GLN A 100 -21.24 12.94 -10.68
N GLU A 101 -20.63 13.70 -9.78
CA GLU A 101 -20.42 15.13 -9.96
C GLU A 101 -19.60 15.44 -11.22
N LEU A 102 -18.43 14.78 -11.37
CA LEU A 102 -17.55 15.08 -12.49
C LEU A 102 -18.13 14.58 -13.82
N PHE A 103 -18.61 13.34 -13.86
CA PHE A 103 -18.92 12.67 -15.13
C PHE A 103 -20.38 12.78 -15.55
N ARG A 104 -21.32 13.03 -14.63
CA ARG A 104 -22.74 13.23 -14.97
C ARG A 104 -23.19 14.68 -14.81
N ALA A 105 -22.77 15.37 -13.76
CA ALA A 105 -23.13 16.76 -13.55
C ALA A 105 -22.15 17.75 -14.21
N HIS A 106 -21.00 17.28 -14.71
CA HIS A 106 -19.94 18.11 -15.29
C HIS A 106 -19.47 19.24 -14.36
N ARG A 107 -19.51 18.99 -13.05
CA ARG A 107 -19.07 19.92 -12.01
C ARG A 107 -17.79 19.42 -11.37
N ASN A 108 -17.02 20.35 -10.83
CA ASN A 108 -15.74 20.02 -10.22
C ASN A 108 -15.92 19.51 -8.79
N PRO A 109 -15.56 18.25 -8.47
CA PRO A 109 -15.78 17.66 -7.15
C PRO A 109 -14.88 18.25 -6.05
N TYR A 110 -13.86 19.04 -6.40
CA TYR A 110 -13.04 19.73 -5.39
C TYR A 110 -13.67 21.00 -4.85
N ALA A 111 -14.65 21.57 -5.58
CA ALA A 111 -15.40 22.75 -5.19
C ALA A 111 -16.75 22.44 -4.51
N GLY A 112 -17.24 21.21 -4.64
CA GLY A 112 -18.54 20.82 -4.07
C GLY A 112 -18.49 20.50 -2.57
N GLU A 113 -19.67 20.31 -1.98
CA GLU A 113 -19.84 19.98 -0.56
C GLU A 113 -20.27 18.52 -0.39
N PHE A 114 -19.29 17.61 -0.39
CA PHE A 114 -19.48 16.16 -0.28
C PHE A 114 -19.24 15.62 1.13
N ASP A 115 -18.33 16.23 1.89
CA ASP A 115 -17.96 15.75 3.22
C ASP A 115 -18.46 16.76 4.28
N PRO A 116 -19.59 16.47 4.95
CA PRO A 116 -20.17 17.38 5.93
C PRO A 116 -19.40 17.39 7.24
N TYR A 117 -18.43 16.48 7.44
CA TYR A 117 -17.84 16.26 8.74
C TYR A 117 -16.76 17.31 9.05
N PRO A 118 -16.91 18.06 10.16
CA PRO A 118 -15.85 18.93 10.64
C PRO A 118 -14.60 18.13 11.01
N VAL A 119 -13.44 18.77 10.91
CA VAL A 119 -12.16 18.24 11.37
C VAL A 119 -11.66 19.09 12.53
N ASP A 120 -11.51 18.47 13.69
CA ASP A 120 -10.90 19.10 14.86
C ASP A 120 -9.38 19.22 14.66
N ARG A 121 -8.87 20.45 14.74
CA ARG A 121 -7.44 20.74 14.75
C ARG A 121 -6.86 20.51 16.14
N SER A 122 -5.55 20.30 16.18
CA SER A 122 -4.81 20.11 17.44
C SER A 122 -4.80 21.33 18.36
N ASP A 123 -5.15 22.51 17.84
CA ASP A 123 -5.30 23.76 18.59
C ASP A 123 -6.74 23.98 19.11
N GLY A 124 -7.64 23.01 18.91
CA GLY A 124 -9.05 23.09 19.32
C GLY A 124 -9.96 23.81 18.32
N THR A 125 -9.44 24.30 17.19
CA THR A 125 -10.27 24.92 16.15
C THR A 125 -10.94 23.88 15.26
N ILE A 126 -12.17 24.17 14.84
CA ILE A 126 -12.94 23.30 13.92
C ILE A 126 -12.79 23.83 12.50
N VAL A 127 -12.41 22.95 11.57
CA VAL A 127 -12.25 23.31 10.16
C VAL A 127 -13.00 22.35 9.25
N HIS A 128 -13.69 22.92 8.27
CA HIS A 128 -14.44 22.16 7.28
C HIS A 128 -13.61 21.95 6.00
N TYR A 129 -13.65 20.71 5.51
CA TYR A 129 -13.04 20.26 4.27
C TYR A 129 -14.13 19.65 3.38
N PRO A 130 -15.01 20.49 2.80
CA PRO A 130 -16.25 20.02 2.19
C PRO A 130 -16.05 19.28 0.86
N GLY A 131 -14.99 19.57 0.13
CA GLY A 131 -14.73 18.99 -1.19
C GLY A 131 -14.13 17.59 -1.16
N TYR A 132 -13.90 17.05 -2.36
CA TYR A 132 -13.29 15.74 -2.55
C TYR A 132 -11.82 15.72 -2.09
N LYS A 133 -11.48 14.75 -1.23
CA LYS A 133 -10.23 14.73 -0.44
C LYS A 133 -9.09 13.92 -1.06
N TYR A 134 -9.31 13.36 -2.24
CA TYR A 134 -8.36 12.46 -2.90
C TYR A 134 -7.87 13.07 -4.22
N PRO A 135 -6.67 12.70 -4.71
CA PRO A 135 -6.18 13.26 -5.96
C PRO A 135 -6.94 12.72 -7.19
N PRO A 136 -6.88 13.44 -8.33
CA PRO A 136 -7.90 13.27 -9.38
C PRO A 136 -7.89 11.92 -10.09
N LEU A 137 -6.73 11.26 -10.18
CA LEU A 137 -6.64 9.97 -10.85
C LEU A 137 -7.40 8.88 -10.09
N GLN A 138 -7.55 9.00 -8.77
CA GLN A 138 -8.38 8.10 -8.00
C GLN A 138 -9.82 8.10 -8.51
N LEU A 139 -10.37 9.29 -8.70
CA LEU A 139 -11.72 9.48 -9.23
C LEU A 139 -11.85 8.93 -10.67
N VAL A 140 -10.90 9.26 -11.55
CA VAL A 140 -10.89 8.76 -12.93
C VAL A 140 -10.80 7.23 -12.98
N TYR A 141 -10.04 6.61 -12.08
CA TYR A 141 -9.89 5.15 -12.02
C TYR A 141 -11.15 4.43 -11.57
N TYR A 142 -11.83 4.93 -10.54
CA TYR A 142 -13.06 4.31 -10.06
C TYR A 142 -14.27 4.61 -10.96
N ALA A 143 -14.24 5.69 -11.74
CA ALA A 143 -15.35 6.13 -12.59
C ALA A 143 -15.97 5.04 -13.49
N PRO A 144 -15.22 4.31 -14.34
CA PRO A 144 -15.83 3.31 -15.23
C PRO A 144 -16.58 2.22 -14.46
N PHE A 145 -16.07 1.82 -13.29
CA PHE A 145 -16.73 0.82 -12.45
C PHE A 145 -17.96 1.39 -11.74
N MET A 146 -17.85 2.60 -11.22
CA MET A 146 -18.93 3.25 -10.45
C MET A 146 -20.08 3.74 -11.31
N LEU A 147 -19.80 4.21 -12.53
CA LEU A 147 -20.84 4.61 -13.47
C LEU A 147 -21.65 3.41 -13.98
N LEU A 148 -21.02 2.24 -14.10
CA LEU A 148 -21.67 1.00 -14.55
C LEU A 148 -22.38 0.23 -13.44
N LEU A 149 -21.75 0.13 -12.26
CA LEU A 149 -22.18 -0.77 -11.17
C LEU A 149 -22.66 -0.03 -9.92
N GLY A 150 -22.79 1.30 -9.99
CA GLY A 150 -23.06 2.15 -8.84
C GLY A 150 -21.92 2.11 -7.82
N ILE A 151 -22.23 2.38 -6.56
CA ILE A 151 -21.23 2.37 -5.47
C ILE A 151 -20.47 1.03 -5.35
N LYS A 152 -21.09 -0.10 -5.72
CA LYS A 152 -20.46 -1.44 -5.71
C LYS A 152 -19.32 -1.56 -6.72
N GLY A 153 -19.21 -0.64 -7.68
CA GLY A 153 -18.07 -0.54 -8.59
C GLY A 153 -16.73 -0.45 -7.87
N VAL A 154 -16.69 0.11 -6.65
CA VAL A 154 -15.47 0.15 -5.83
C VAL A 154 -14.88 -1.24 -5.57
N PHE A 155 -15.74 -2.24 -5.35
CA PHE A 155 -15.31 -3.61 -5.05
C PHE A 155 -14.68 -4.26 -6.27
N VAL A 156 -15.23 -4.06 -7.47
CA VAL A 156 -14.69 -4.59 -8.72
C VAL A 156 -13.36 -3.95 -9.06
N ALA A 157 -13.26 -2.63 -8.90
CA ALA A 157 -12.01 -1.89 -9.08
C ALA A 157 -10.91 -2.37 -8.11
N ASN A 158 -11.27 -2.64 -6.85
CA ASN A 158 -10.36 -3.22 -5.87
C ASN A 158 -9.95 -4.65 -6.20
N LEU A 159 -10.89 -5.48 -6.70
CA LEU A 159 -10.61 -6.86 -7.14
C LEU A 159 -9.57 -6.85 -8.26
N PHE A 160 -9.73 -5.95 -9.23
CA PHE A 160 -8.79 -5.80 -10.33
C PHE A 160 -7.37 -5.51 -9.82
N CYS A 161 -7.18 -4.50 -8.96
CA CYS A 161 -5.87 -4.21 -8.37
C CYS A 161 -5.32 -5.38 -7.53
N TYR A 162 -6.17 -6.07 -6.79
CA TYR A 162 -5.79 -7.22 -5.97
C TYR A 162 -5.24 -8.36 -6.83
N LEU A 163 -5.96 -8.73 -7.89
CA LEU A 163 -5.53 -9.78 -8.83
C LEU A 163 -4.26 -9.38 -9.58
N MET A 164 -4.14 -8.11 -9.97
CA MET A 164 -2.91 -7.59 -10.57
C MET A 164 -1.71 -7.71 -9.62
N LEU A 165 -1.87 -7.36 -8.34
CA LEU A 165 -0.79 -7.50 -7.35
C LEU A 165 -0.35 -8.97 -7.22
N VAL A 166 -1.29 -9.91 -7.10
CA VAL A 166 -0.99 -11.36 -7.05
C VAL A 166 -0.21 -11.78 -8.29
N PHE A 167 -0.72 -11.42 -9.48
CA PHE A 167 -0.09 -11.75 -10.75
C PHE A 167 1.32 -11.17 -10.89
N ILE A 168 1.51 -9.89 -10.56
CA ILE A 168 2.81 -9.22 -10.66
C ILE A 168 3.82 -9.83 -9.69
N ILE A 169 3.42 -10.08 -8.43
CA ILE A 169 4.29 -10.75 -7.44
C ILE A 169 4.74 -12.12 -7.98
N TYR A 170 3.80 -12.93 -8.46
CA TYR A 170 4.11 -14.23 -9.05
C TYR A 170 5.04 -14.10 -10.26
N ALA A 171 4.71 -13.22 -11.21
CA ALA A 171 5.46 -13.03 -12.44
C ALA A 171 6.89 -12.53 -12.19
N LEU A 172 7.09 -11.59 -11.26
CA LEU A 172 8.41 -11.05 -10.91
C LEU A 172 9.34 -12.13 -10.35
N LEU A 173 8.83 -13.02 -9.50
CA LEU A 173 9.61 -14.12 -8.93
C LEU A 173 9.81 -15.28 -9.92
N SER A 174 8.78 -15.62 -10.70
CA SER A 174 8.87 -16.66 -11.74
C SER A 174 9.89 -16.32 -12.82
N ARG A 175 9.96 -15.05 -13.28
CA ARG A 175 10.96 -14.58 -14.26
C ARG A 175 12.40 -14.70 -13.77
N ARG A 176 12.62 -14.89 -12.47
CA ARG A 176 13.95 -15.11 -11.87
C ARG A 176 14.32 -16.58 -11.75
N GLY A 177 13.50 -17.48 -12.31
CA GLY A 177 13.68 -18.92 -12.17
C GLY A 177 13.34 -19.45 -10.76
N LEU A 178 12.47 -18.75 -10.02
CA LEU A 178 12.09 -19.12 -8.65
C LEU A 178 10.59 -19.50 -8.54
N PRO A 179 10.11 -20.56 -9.24
CA PRO A 179 8.68 -20.87 -9.32
C PRO A 179 8.03 -21.25 -7.98
N ILE A 180 8.78 -21.91 -7.08
CA ILE A 180 8.28 -22.22 -5.73
C ILE A 180 8.14 -20.96 -4.91
N HIS A 181 9.15 -20.08 -4.93
CA HIS A 181 9.06 -18.80 -4.23
C HIS A 181 7.92 -17.92 -4.77
N ALA A 182 7.71 -17.93 -6.08
CA ALA A 182 6.58 -17.24 -6.71
C ALA A 182 5.24 -17.76 -6.21
N SER A 183 5.06 -19.08 -6.15
CA SER A 183 3.83 -19.71 -5.65
C SER A 183 3.63 -19.42 -4.17
N LEU A 184 4.67 -19.55 -3.33
CA LEU A 184 4.60 -19.24 -1.90
C LEU A 184 4.28 -17.76 -1.64
N ALA A 185 4.87 -16.85 -2.41
CA ALA A 185 4.60 -15.41 -2.31
C ALA A 185 3.14 -15.08 -2.66
N ALA A 186 2.63 -15.68 -3.74
CA ALA A 186 1.23 -15.54 -4.16
C ALA A 186 0.28 -16.13 -3.11
N ILE A 187 0.57 -17.33 -2.58
CA ILE A 187 -0.19 -17.95 -1.48
C ILE A 187 -0.20 -17.03 -0.27
N ALA A 188 0.95 -16.50 0.15
CA ALA A 188 1.03 -15.59 1.30
C ALA A 188 0.15 -14.36 1.10
N PHE A 189 0.25 -13.69 -0.05
CA PHE A 189 -0.60 -12.54 -0.36
C PHE A 189 -2.10 -12.91 -0.40
N LEU A 190 -2.45 -14.03 -1.04
CA LEU A 190 -3.83 -14.55 -1.10
C LEU A 190 -4.40 -14.91 0.28
N SER A 191 -3.55 -15.38 1.20
CA SER A 191 -3.95 -15.73 2.57
C SER A 191 -4.24 -14.52 3.46
N THR A 192 -3.98 -13.29 3.01
CA THR A 192 -4.20 -12.09 3.83
C THR A 192 -5.69 -11.71 3.87
N ASP A 193 -6.40 -12.19 4.89
CA ASP A 193 -7.85 -11.94 5.02
C ASP A 193 -8.21 -10.51 5.37
N PHE A 194 -7.39 -9.84 6.18
CA PHE A 194 -7.62 -8.46 6.60
C PHE A 194 -7.77 -7.49 5.41
N LEU A 195 -6.90 -7.64 4.40
CA LEU A 195 -6.98 -6.87 3.16
C LEU A 195 -8.34 -7.08 2.49
N PHE A 196 -8.80 -8.32 2.49
CA PHE A 196 -10.06 -8.70 1.89
C PHE A 196 -11.23 -8.09 2.67
N THR A 197 -11.20 -8.21 3.99
CA THR A 197 -12.21 -7.65 4.89
C THR A 197 -12.33 -6.13 4.73
N LEU A 198 -11.23 -5.39 4.61
CA LEU A 198 -11.29 -3.94 4.45
C LEU A 198 -11.70 -3.51 3.05
N SER A 199 -11.00 -4.02 2.03
CA SER A 199 -11.19 -3.53 0.66
C SER A 199 -12.54 -3.94 0.07
N PHE A 200 -13.10 -5.07 0.53
CA PHE A 200 -14.33 -5.65 -0.04
C PHE A 200 -15.53 -5.65 0.90
N ASN A 201 -15.38 -5.50 2.23
CA ASN A 201 -16.55 -5.22 3.09
C ASN A 201 -16.77 -3.73 3.26
N LYS A 202 -15.69 -2.95 3.40
CA LYS A 202 -15.78 -1.52 3.71
C LYS A 202 -15.58 -0.63 2.49
N GLY A 203 -15.01 -1.13 1.40
CA GLY A 203 -14.81 -0.34 0.18
C GLY A 203 -13.67 0.67 0.31
N THR A 204 -12.62 0.36 1.07
CA THR A 204 -11.42 1.21 1.16
C THR A 204 -10.74 1.35 -0.20
N ASN A 205 -9.99 2.42 -0.40
CA ASN A 205 -9.47 2.81 -1.72
C ASN A 205 -7.93 2.80 -1.81
N ASP A 206 -7.28 1.97 -1.01
CA ASP A 206 -5.82 1.94 -0.87
C ASP A 206 -5.08 1.09 -1.90
N LEU A 207 -5.77 0.11 -2.50
CA LEU A 207 -5.16 -0.87 -3.40
C LEU A 207 -4.57 -0.26 -4.67
N PRO A 208 -5.23 0.68 -5.38
CA PRO A 208 -4.66 1.27 -6.59
C PRO A 208 -3.34 2.01 -6.33
N GLY A 209 -3.32 2.87 -5.30
CA GLY A 209 -2.11 3.60 -4.90
C GLY A 209 -0.96 2.66 -4.49
N THR A 210 -1.30 1.55 -3.81
CA THR A 210 -0.36 0.49 -3.44
C THR A 210 0.21 -0.25 -4.64
N LEU A 211 -0.63 -0.61 -5.60
CA LEU A 211 -0.24 -1.29 -6.84
C LEU A 211 0.79 -0.45 -7.62
N PHE A 212 0.51 0.83 -7.82
CA PHE A 212 1.43 1.71 -8.53
C PHE A 212 2.71 1.98 -7.76
N ALA A 213 2.64 2.14 -6.42
CA ALA A 213 3.84 2.24 -5.58
C ALA A 213 4.73 1.00 -5.72
N PHE A 214 4.12 -0.19 -5.68
CA PHE A 214 4.83 -1.45 -5.83
C PHE A 214 5.48 -1.59 -7.23
N LEU A 215 4.76 -1.24 -8.29
CA LEU A 215 5.26 -1.25 -9.66
C LEU A 215 6.39 -0.24 -9.88
N ALA A 216 6.29 0.96 -9.30
CA ALA A 216 7.35 1.97 -9.33
C ALA A 216 8.63 1.39 -8.73
N PHE A 217 8.54 0.82 -7.53
CA PHE A 217 9.68 0.24 -6.84
C PHE A 217 10.27 -0.98 -7.55
N ALA A 218 9.42 -1.87 -8.07
CA ALA A 218 9.86 -3.03 -8.86
C ALA A 218 10.64 -2.61 -10.11
N SER A 219 10.14 -1.60 -10.83
CA SER A 219 10.72 -1.09 -12.07
C SER A 219 12.02 -0.32 -11.84
N ALA A 220 12.14 0.41 -10.72
CA ALA A 220 13.35 1.16 -10.34
C ALA A 220 14.61 0.28 -10.19
N ARG A 221 14.46 -1.04 -10.18
CA ARG A 221 15.56 -2.01 -10.08
C ARG A 221 16.31 -2.21 -11.40
N SER A 222 15.73 -1.81 -12.53
CA SER A 222 16.40 -1.83 -13.84
C SER A 222 16.77 -0.40 -14.24
N SER A 223 18.03 -0.15 -14.58
CA SER A 223 18.49 1.17 -15.03
C SER A 223 17.73 1.68 -16.26
N SER A 224 17.38 0.76 -17.17
CA SER A 224 16.60 1.04 -18.38
C SER A 224 15.13 1.41 -18.13
N ALA A 225 14.59 1.14 -16.94
CA ALA A 225 13.17 1.33 -16.61
C ALA A 225 12.93 2.54 -15.71
N THR A 226 13.87 3.49 -15.65
CA THR A 226 13.79 4.66 -14.77
C THR A 226 12.58 5.54 -15.10
N THR A 227 12.29 5.77 -16.38
CA THR A 227 11.10 6.53 -16.83
C THR A 227 9.80 5.82 -16.45
N THR A 228 9.70 4.51 -16.71
CA THR A 228 8.53 3.69 -16.34
C THR A 228 8.28 3.70 -14.84
N SER A 229 9.35 3.62 -14.03
CA SER A 229 9.27 3.75 -12.59
C SER A 229 8.74 5.12 -12.17
N GLY A 230 9.19 6.20 -12.82
CA GLY A 230 8.71 7.56 -12.58
C GLY A 230 7.23 7.72 -12.92
N ILE A 231 6.76 7.14 -14.03
CA ILE A 231 5.34 7.11 -14.40
C ILE A 231 4.53 6.43 -13.30
N PHE A 232 4.92 5.23 -12.88
CA PHE A 232 4.20 4.52 -11.81
C PHE A 232 4.23 5.27 -10.47
N LEU A 233 5.33 5.97 -10.15
CA LEU A 233 5.38 6.81 -8.95
C LEU A 233 4.40 7.97 -9.05
N GLY A 234 4.35 8.67 -10.19
CA GLY A 234 3.39 9.74 -10.45
C GLY A 234 1.94 9.25 -10.36
N LEU A 235 1.62 8.10 -10.96
CA LEU A 235 0.31 7.45 -10.84
C LEU A 235 -0.02 7.09 -9.39
N SER A 236 0.95 6.59 -8.62
CA SER A 236 0.75 6.32 -7.19
C SER A 236 0.40 7.59 -6.41
N LEU A 237 1.15 8.68 -6.62
CA LEU A 237 0.89 9.98 -6.00
C LEU A 237 -0.49 10.53 -6.37
N LEU A 238 -0.92 10.35 -7.61
CA LEU A 238 -2.24 10.76 -8.11
C LEU A 238 -3.40 9.86 -7.65
N MET A 239 -3.12 8.62 -7.22
CA MET A 239 -4.11 7.74 -6.60
C MET A 239 -4.22 7.99 -5.10
N LYS A 240 -3.08 8.08 -4.40
CA LYS A 240 -3.00 8.31 -2.95
C LYS A 240 -1.60 8.81 -2.61
N GLN A 241 -1.46 10.02 -2.07
CA GLN A 241 -0.15 10.65 -1.97
C GLN A 241 0.81 9.95 -1.00
N LEU A 242 0.30 9.30 0.05
CA LEU A 242 1.15 8.74 1.10
C LEU A 242 2.03 7.57 0.64
N PRO A 243 1.52 6.47 0.06
CA PRO A 243 2.38 5.39 -0.42
C PRO A 243 3.39 5.88 -1.48
N GLY A 244 2.97 6.74 -2.41
CA GLY A 244 3.86 7.33 -3.42
C GLY A 244 4.90 8.27 -2.81
N GLY A 245 4.50 9.17 -1.91
CA GLY A 245 5.37 10.17 -1.29
C GLY A 245 6.46 9.55 -0.43
N LEU A 246 6.15 8.46 0.27
CA LEU A 246 7.16 7.71 1.02
C LEU A 246 8.22 7.09 0.09
N LEU A 247 7.80 6.51 -1.05
CA LEU A 247 8.76 6.00 -2.03
C LEU A 247 9.55 7.12 -2.71
N ALA A 248 8.91 8.26 -2.98
CA ALA A 248 9.57 9.45 -3.51
C ALA A 248 10.70 9.91 -2.58
N LEU A 249 10.48 9.90 -1.26
CA LEU A 249 11.53 10.18 -0.28
C LEU A 249 12.69 9.19 -0.38
N ILE A 250 12.41 7.88 -0.50
CA ILE A 250 13.46 6.87 -0.68
C ILE A 250 14.26 7.11 -1.97
N PHE A 251 13.59 7.44 -3.08
CA PHE A 251 14.24 7.72 -4.36
C PHE A 251 15.02 9.03 -4.36
N LEU A 252 14.54 10.05 -3.66
CA LEU A 252 15.21 11.33 -3.43
C LEU A 252 16.54 11.11 -2.71
N LEU A 253 16.53 10.36 -1.62
CA LEU A 253 17.73 10.03 -0.86
C LEU A 253 18.72 9.17 -1.66
N LYS A 254 18.23 8.42 -2.65
CA LYS A 254 19.05 7.67 -3.61
C LYS A 254 19.46 8.48 -4.84
N ARG A 255 19.14 9.78 -4.89
CA ARG A 255 19.44 10.70 -6.00
C ARG A 255 18.90 10.21 -7.35
N GLN A 256 17.76 9.53 -7.36
CA GLN A 256 17.10 9.09 -8.58
C GLN A 256 16.26 10.22 -9.20
N TRP A 257 16.93 11.33 -9.55
CA TRP A 257 16.28 12.58 -9.97
C TRP A 257 15.43 12.43 -11.23
N HIS A 258 15.89 11.68 -12.23
CA HIS A 258 15.14 11.47 -13.48
C HIS A 258 13.75 10.86 -13.21
N LEU A 259 13.70 9.83 -12.37
CA LEU A 259 12.45 9.19 -11.94
C LEU A 259 11.51 10.22 -11.27
N LEU A 260 12.06 11.01 -10.35
CA LEU A 260 11.30 12.03 -9.61
C LEU A 260 10.78 13.14 -10.53
N ILE A 261 11.59 13.59 -11.49
CA ILE A 261 11.17 14.59 -12.48
C ILE A 261 10.00 14.04 -13.29
N VAL A 262 10.09 12.81 -13.80
CA VAL A 262 8.99 12.17 -14.54
C VAL A 262 7.72 12.05 -13.68
N ALA A 263 7.86 11.62 -12.42
CA ALA A 263 6.74 11.51 -11.49
C ALA A 263 6.08 12.86 -11.21
N THR A 264 6.88 13.90 -10.97
CA THR A 264 6.42 15.27 -10.73
C THR A 264 5.73 15.84 -11.96
N LEU A 265 6.30 15.69 -13.16
CA LEU A 265 5.69 16.16 -14.40
C LEU A 265 4.33 15.50 -14.62
N LEU A 266 4.23 14.18 -14.46
CA LEU A 266 2.97 13.45 -14.58
C LEU A 266 1.95 13.93 -13.53
N PHE A 267 2.38 14.11 -12.29
CA PHE A 267 1.53 14.64 -11.22
C PHE A 267 1.00 16.03 -11.58
N CYS A 268 1.88 16.95 -11.94
CA CYS A 268 1.54 18.32 -12.33
C CYS A 268 0.57 18.37 -13.52
N ILE A 269 0.84 17.61 -14.59
CA ILE A 269 -0.01 17.56 -15.78
C ILE A 269 -1.41 17.05 -15.42
N ALA A 270 -1.52 16.00 -14.60
CA ALA A 270 -2.81 15.40 -14.27
C ALA A 270 -3.65 16.25 -13.31
N ILE A 271 -3.04 17.00 -12.40
CA ILE A 271 -3.78 17.92 -11.52
C ILE A 271 -4.13 19.24 -12.20
N LEU A 272 -3.41 19.64 -13.25
CA LEU A 272 -3.53 20.95 -13.89
C LEU A 272 -4.98 21.27 -14.32
N PRO A 273 -5.75 20.39 -14.98
CA PRO A 273 -7.13 20.68 -15.32
C PRO A 273 -7.96 21.02 -14.07
N PHE A 274 -7.80 20.27 -12.98
CA PHE A 274 -8.53 20.51 -11.74
C PHE A 274 -8.10 21.82 -11.07
N LEU A 275 -6.84 22.22 -11.18
CA LEU A 275 -6.36 23.51 -10.68
C LEU A 275 -6.83 24.70 -11.52
N LEU A 276 -6.96 24.55 -12.84
CA LEU A 276 -7.40 25.64 -13.72
C LEU A 276 -8.91 25.86 -13.66
N PHE A 277 -9.68 24.78 -13.42
CA PHE A 277 -11.14 24.81 -13.35
C PHE A 277 -11.67 24.79 -11.89
N THR A 278 -10.81 25.05 -10.91
CA THR A 278 -11.19 25.30 -9.50
C THR A 278 -10.38 26.47 -8.97
N ASP A 279 -10.81 27.08 -7.88
CA ASP A 279 -9.91 27.89 -7.06
C ASP A 279 -8.77 26.99 -6.50
N PRO A 280 -7.49 27.27 -6.83
CA PRO A 280 -6.32 26.51 -6.36
C PRO A 280 -6.26 26.37 -4.84
N TYR A 281 -6.80 27.36 -4.11
CA TYR A 281 -6.88 27.32 -2.66
C TYR A 281 -7.73 26.15 -2.18
N TYR A 282 -8.93 25.94 -2.77
CA TYR A 282 -9.79 24.82 -2.40
C TYR A 282 -9.14 23.49 -2.70
N PHE A 283 -8.54 23.32 -3.88
CA PHE A 283 -7.82 22.09 -4.22
C PHE A 283 -6.70 21.80 -3.22
N TYR A 284 -5.87 22.79 -2.89
CA TYR A 284 -4.82 22.66 -1.89
C TYR A 284 -5.38 22.22 -0.53
N ARG A 285 -6.46 22.84 -0.08
CA ARG A 285 -7.08 22.51 1.22
C ARG A 285 -7.57 21.06 1.27
N GLN A 286 -8.29 20.61 0.24
CA GLN A 286 -8.87 19.26 0.25
C GLN A 286 -7.83 18.16 0.05
N VAL A 287 -6.87 18.38 -0.85
CA VAL A 287 -5.95 17.34 -1.30
C VAL A 287 -4.67 17.34 -0.46
N VAL A 288 -4.14 18.51 -0.11
CA VAL A 288 -2.84 18.65 0.57
C VAL A 288 -3.02 18.92 2.06
N GLU A 289 -3.70 20.01 2.42
CA GLU A 289 -3.81 20.47 3.81
C GLU A 289 -4.51 19.44 4.70
N PHE A 290 -5.61 18.84 4.22
CA PHE A 290 -6.39 17.83 4.94
C PHE A 290 -5.53 16.69 5.50
N VAL A 291 -4.55 16.22 4.73
CA VAL A 291 -3.63 15.15 5.13
C VAL A 291 -2.81 15.59 6.35
N PHE A 292 -2.34 16.83 6.41
CA PHE A 292 -1.51 17.30 7.53
C PHE A 292 -2.33 17.70 8.76
N VAL A 293 -3.57 18.15 8.57
CA VAL A 293 -4.39 18.71 9.65
C VAL A 293 -5.17 17.64 10.42
N ARG A 294 -5.56 16.54 9.77
CA ARG A 294 -6.40 15.47 10.37
C ARG A 294 -5.88 15.02 11.75
N PRO A 295 -6.75 14.86 12.76
CA PRO A 295 -6.35 14.41 14.08
C PRO A 295 -5.82 12.98 14.06
N ALA A 296 -5.13 12.59 15.14
CA ALA A 296 -4.75 11.20 15.35
C ALA A 296 -6.02 10.32 15.35
N ARG A 297 -5.98 9.21 14.61
CA ARG A 297 -7.09 8.26 14.59
C ARG A 297 -7.01 7.31 15.80
N GLU A 298 -8.15 6.75 16.20
CA GLU A 298 -8.27 5.85 17.36
C GLU A 298 -7.29 4.68 17.36
N THR A 299 -6.89 4.20 16.19
CA THR A 299 -5.92 3.11 16.08
C THR A 299 -4.47 3.59 16.00
N SER A 300 -4.17 4.85 16.34
CA SER A 300 -2.81 5.38 16.46
C SER A 300 -2.48 5.55 17.94
N TRP A 301 -1.39 4.93 18.41
CA TRP A 301 -0.93 5.09 19.79
C TRP A 301 -0.50 6.53 20.11
N LEU A 302 -0.23 7.34 19.07
CA LEU A 302 0.06 8.76 19.21
C LEU A 302 -1.12 9.56 19.77
N LEU A 303 -2.35 9.03 19.72
CA LEU A 303 -3.52 9.64 20.35
C LEU A 303 -3.32 9.85 21.87
N HIS A 304 -2.48 9.02 22.51
CA HIS A 304 -2.20 9.09 23.94
C HIS A 304 -1.07 10.08 24.30
N LEU A 305 -0.50 10.78 23.30
CA LEU A 305 0.59 11.72 23.50
C LEU A 305 0.12 13.16 23.30
N SER A 306 0.77 14.11 23.99
CA SER A 306 0.54 15.53 23.73
C SER A 306 0.97 15.92 22.30
N PRO A 307 0.40 16.98 21.70
CA PRO A 307 0.71 17.37 20.31
C PRO A 307 2.20 17.58 20.03
N TRP A 308 2.97 18.05 21.02
CA TRP A 308 4.42 18.20 20.92
C TRP A 308 5.12 16.85 20.74
N TRP A 309 4.79 15.86 21.57
CA TRP A 309 5.35 14.52 21.49
C TRP A 309 4.97 13.80 20.20
N GLN A 310 3.74 14.01 19.69
CA GLN A 310 3.34 13.48 18.39
C GLN A 310 4.25 13.98 17.26
N LYS A 311 4.49 15.30 17.20
CA LYS A 311 5.38 15.92 16.21
C LYS A 311 6.81 15.40 16.32
N LEU A 312 7.32 15.27 17.55
CA LEU A 312 8.66 14.73 17.78
C LEU A 312 8.78 13.29 17.28
N VAL A 313 7.83 12.42 17.62
CA VAL A 313 7.83 11.02 17.15
C VAL A 313 7.74 10.93 15.62
N GLN A 314 6.89 11.76 15.00
CA GLN A 314 6.78 11.84 13.54
C GLN A 314 8.12 12.24 12.89
N LEU A 315 8.78 13.26 13.44
CA LEU A 315 10.08 13.73 12.97
C LEU A 315 11.15 12.64 13.12
N LEU A 316 11.22 11.99 14.29
CA LEU A 316 12.14 10.87 14.53
C LEU A 316 11.88 9.71 13.58
N GLY A 317 10.61 9.43 13.25
CA GLY A 317 10.23 8.45 12.24
C GLY A 317 10.81 8.77 10.87
N ILE A 318 10.65 10.01 10.40
CA ILE A 318 11.19 10.47 9.11
C ILE A 318 12.73 10.40 9.11
N VAL A 319 13.39 10.87 10.17
CA VAL A 319 14.85 10.81 10.31
C VAL A 319 15.35 9.37 10.31
N THR A 320 14.64 8.47 10.99
CA THR A 320 14.97 7.04 11.03
C THR A 320 14.85 6.42 9.64
N ILE A 321 13.74 6.68 8.94
CA ILE A 321 13.53 6.22 7.56
C ILE A 321 14.65 6.73 6.64
N ALA A 322 15.01 8.01 6.76
CA ALA A 322 16.06 8.61 5.96
C ALA A 322 17.43 7.96 6.25
N THR A 323 17.75 7.77 7.52
CA THR A 323 18.99 7.12 7.98
C THR A 323 19.09 5.69 7.45
N LEU A 324 18.01 4.90 7.56
CA LEU A 324 17.93 3.55 7.02
C LEU A 324 18.09 3.53 5.50
N ALA A 325 17.46 4.49 4.81
CA ALA A 325 17.53 4.61 3.35
C ALA A 325 18.89 5.08 2.84
N LEU A 326 19.72 5.72 3.67
CA LEU A 326 21.09 6.11 3.32
C LEU A 326 22.12 5.03 3.69
N SER A 327 21.91 4.32 4.81
CA SER A 327 22.82 3.31 5.35
C SER A 327 23.14 2.17 4.35
N LYS A 328 24.43 2.04 3.99
CA LYS A 328 24.92 0.96 3.13
C LYS A 328 24.81 -0.40 3.81
N GLN A 329 25.10 -0.47 5.11
CA GLN A 329 25.03 -1.71 5.89
C GLN A 329 23.60 -2.23 5.98
N THR A 330 22.65 -1.35 6.28
CA THR A 330 21.22 -1.69 6.32
C THR A 330 20.73 -2.19 4.96
N LYS A 331 21.13 -1.54 3.86
CA LYS A 331 20.78 -2.00 2.51
C LYS A 331 21.33 -3.39 2.21
N LYS A 332 22.58 -3.67 2.59
CA LYS A 332 23.20 -4.99 2.41
C LYS A 332 22.45 -6.07 3.19
N GLN A 333 22.00 -5.77 4.40
CA GLN A 333 21.33 -6.71 5.28
C GLN A 333 19.85 -6.94 4.92
N LEU A 334 19.09 -5.86 4.70
CA LEU A 334 17.64 -5.94 4.45
C LEU A 334 17.30 -6.18 2.97
N GLY A 335 18.20 -5.79 2.06
CA GLY A 335 17.88 -5.65 0.65
C GLY A 335 16.89 -4.52 0.39
N VAL A 336 16.51 -4.35 -0.89
CA VAL A 336 15.63 -3.26 -1.31
C VAL A 336 14.20 -3.41 -0.78
N TRP A 337 13.64 -4.62 -0.79
CA TRP A 337 12.28 -4.88 -0.31
C TRP A 337 12.15 -4.75 1.20
N GLY A 338 13.16 -5.20 1.96
CA GLY A 338 13.17 -5.03 3.41
C GLY A 338 13.26 -3.58 3.81
N LEU A 339 14.06 -2.77 3.09
CA LEU A 339 14.11 -1.34 3.31
C LEU A 339 12.74 -0.67 3.06
N ALA A 340 12.06 -0.99 1.96
CA ALA A 340 10.73 -0.44 1.66
C ALA A 340 9.69 -0.89 2.69
N THR A 341 9.68 -2.17 3.06
CA THR A 341 8.78 -2.73 4.08
C THR A 341 8.96 -2.04 5.42
N LEU A 342 10.21 -1.89 5.87
CA LEU A 342 10.54 -1.26 7.14
C LEU A 342 10.22 0.23 7.10
N ALA A 343 10.51 0.93 6.00
CA ALA A 343 10.18 2.34 5.86
C ALA A 343 8.66 2.59 5.92
N ILE A 344 7.85 1.79 5.22
CA ILE A 344 6.38 1.89 5.28
C ILE A 344 5.88 1.56 6.67
N THR A 345 6.38 0.48 7.28
CA THR A 345 5.98 0.07 8.63
C THR A 345 6.31 1.14 9.67
N LEU A 346 7.53 1.69 9.64
CA LEU A 346 7.95 2.77 10.52
C LEU A 346 7.11 4.01 10.31
N PHE A 347 6.86 4.41 9.06
CA PHE A 347 6.00 5.55 8.75
C PHE A 347 4.60 5.37 9.36
N LEU A 348 4.01 4.18 9.24
CA LEU A 348 2.69 3.89 9.81
C LEU A 348 2.72 3.86 11.34
N LEU A 349 3.79 3.35 11.96
CA LEU A 349 3.96 3.35 13.41
C LEU A 349 4.16 4.77 13.95
N THR A 350 4.85 5.64 13.23
CA THR A 350 5.16 7.00 13.69
C THR A 350 4.20 8.05 13.17
N SER A 351 3.13 7.67 12.46
CA SER A 351 2.15 8.62 11.89
C SER A 351 0.85 8.66 12.69
N LYS A 352 0.33 9.88 12.91
CA LYS A 352 -0.99 10.11 13.51
C LYS A 352 -2.13 9.59 12.62
N MET A 353 -1.87 9.49 11.32
CA MET A 353 -2.88 9.24 10.29
C MET A 353 -3.12 7.77 9.97
N ALA A 354 -2.44 6.81 10.62
CA ALA A 354 -2.41 5.42 10.16
C ALA A 354 -3.51 4.55 10.81
N PRO A 355 -4.73 4.48 10.24
CA PRO A 355 -5.64 3.40 10.55
C PRO A 355 -4.96 2.07 10.22
N SER A 356 -5.41 0.99 10.87
CA SER A 356 -4.88 -0.36 10.58
C SER A 356 -4.87 -0.64 9.08
N HIS A 357 -5.89 -0.21 8.35
CA HIS A 357 -6.01 -0.49 6.91
C HIS A 357 -4.85 0.02 6.05
N TYR A 358 -4.07 1.01 6.48
CA TYR A 358 -2.92 1.49 5.71
C TYR A 358 -1.75 0.50 5.65
N PHE A 359 -1.73 -0.56 6.47
CA PHE A 359 -0.74 -1.62 6.34
C PHE A 359 -0.82 -2.40 5.03
N VAL A 360 -1.92 -2.27 4.28
CA VAL A 360 -1.99 -2.72 2.88
C VAL A 360 -0.81 -2.20 2.05
N TRP A 361 -0.32 -0.99 2.31
CA TRP A 361 0.78 -0.39 1.57
C TRP A 361 2.07 -1.18 1.72
N ALA A 362 2.32 -1.76 2.91
CA ALA A 362 3.52 -2.55 3.19
C ALA A 362 3.43 -4.00 2.69
N LEU A 363 2.21 -4.50 2.48
CA LEU A 363 1.94 -5.91 2.23
C LEU A 363 2.70 -6.50 1.04
N PRO A 364 2.61 -5.94 -0.19
CA PRO A 364 3.31 -6.53 -1.34
C PRO A 364 4.84 -6.46 -1.19
N PHE A 365 5.37 -5.42 -0.53
CA PHE A 365 6.79 -5.30 -0.23
C PHE A 365 7.24 -6.34 0.78
N THR A 366 6.42 -6.60 1.81
CA THR A 366 6.68 -7.62 2.83
C THR A 366 6.71 -9.01 2.21
N VAL A 367 5.75 -9.32 1.33
CA VAL A 367 5.73 -10.58 0.58
C VAL A 367 7.00 -10.74 -0.26
N MET A 368 7.38 -9.73 -1.04
CA MET A 368 8.63 -9.79 -1.80
C MET A 368 9.86 -9.91 -0.90
N TRP A 369 9.87 -9.26 0.26
CA TRP A 369 10.97 -9.38 1.20
C TRP A 369 11.09 -10.79 1.79
N PHE A 370 9.94 -11.41 2.10
CA PHE A 370 9.87 -12.73 2.72
C PHE A 370 10.23 -13.86 1.76
N PHE A 371 9.91 -13.71 0.47
CA PHE A 371 10.00 -14.80 -0.49
C PHE A 371 10.98 -14.57 -1.64
N GLU A 372 11.48 -13.36 -1.90
CA GLU A 372 12.54 -13.17 -2.92
C GLU A 372 13.88 -13.71 -2.42
N ALA A 373 14.34 -14.83 -2.98
CA ALA A 373 15.67 -15.35 -2.70
C ALA A 373 16.75 -14.28 -3.01
N PRO A 374 17.79 -14.15 -2.17
CA PRO A 374 18.95 -13.32 -2.51
C PRO A 374 19.51 -13.77 -3.87
N ALA A 375 19.96 -12.82 -4.69
CA ALA A 375 20.72 -13.18 -5.88
C ALA A 375 21.93 -14.03 -5.46
N PRO A 376 22.25 -15.11 -6.17
CA PRO A 376 23.46 -15.87 -5.88
C PRO A 376 24.64 -14.91 -5.92
N SER A 377 25.47 -14.92 -4.87
CA SER A 377 26.71 -14.13 -4.87
C SER A 377 27.51 -14.57 -6.09
N LYS A 378 27.77 -13.66 -7.02
CA LYS A 378 28.79 -13.89 -8.05
C LYS A 378 30.09 -14.15 -7.28
N LYS A 379 30.53 -15.41 -7.26
CA LYS A 379 31.81 -15.79 -6.70
C LYS A 379 32.92 -15.37 -7.65
#